data_AF-A0A968CQR8-F1
#
_entry.id   AF-A0A968CQR8-F1
#
_cell.length_a   1.000
_cell.length_b   1.000
_cell.length_c   1.000
_cell.angle_alpha   90.00
_cell.angle_beta   90.00
_cell.angle_gamma   90.00
#
_symmetry.space_group_name_H-M   'P 1'
#
loop_
_entity.id
_entity.type
_entity.pdbx_description
1 polymer ?
#
loop_
_entity_poly.entity_id
_entity_poly.type
_entity_poly.pdbx_seq_one_letter_code
_entity_poly.pdbx_strand_id
1 'polypeptide(L)'
;NFNQKKIDRHLEYIENKLAEYNKALAENDGDKQEIEQEIKKQKQRKEGYKKLEQQLKESGQRQISTSDPDSRHQITRNNITEVSYSAQTSVDDKNNIPIDYKMTNANDKKAMGNMARRAKTILHHNNFTALYDKGYHTGRELAIVDQLNINTLVAIPPFSGASHAPDLNYDVEHFDYNPETDTYTCPQGHTLHTTGYWH
;
A
#
# COMPACT_ATOMS: atom_id res chain seq x y z
N ASN A 1 -2.72 1.39 -14.98
CA ASN A 1 -3.37 0.55 -13.94
C ASN A 1 -4.83 0.91 -13.75
N PHE A 2 -5.62 -0.10 -13.41
CA PHE A 2 -7.07 -0.08 -13.26
C PHE A 2 -7.46 -0.64 -11.90
N ASN A 3 -8.19 0.16 -11.14
CA ASN A 3 -8.94 -0.26 -9.96
C ASN A 3 -10.43 -0.23 -10.28
N GLN A 4 -11.27 -0.77 -9.39
CA GLN A 4 -12.71 -0.86 -9.61
C GLN A 4 -13.31 0.51 -9.96
N LYS A 5 -13.02 1.54 -9.15
CA LYS A 5 -13.52 2.91 -9.37
C LYS A 5 -13.18 3.46 -10.77
N LYS A 6 -11.98 3.19 -11.28
CA LYS A 6 -11.55 3.63 -12.61
C LYS A 6 -12.27 2.84 -13.71
N ILE A 7 -12.48 1.55 -13.52
CA ILE A 7 -13.25 0.70 -14.43
C ILE A 7 -14.69 1.20 -14.51
N ASP A 8 -15.35 1.41 -13.37
CA ASP A 8 -16.74 1.89 -13.28
C ASP A 8 -16.90 3.22 -14.04
N ARG A 9 -16.00 4.17 -13.81
CA ARG A 9 -15.99 5.46 -14.52
C ARG A 9 -15.88 5.31 -16.03
N HIS A 10 -15.06 4.36 -16.51
CA HIS A 10 -14.93 4.11 -17.94
C HIS A 10 -16.17 3.42 -18.53
N LEU A 11 -16.79 2.49 -17.79
CA LEU A 11 -18.04 1.86 -18.18
C LEU A 11 -19.17 2.89 -18.27
N GLU A 12 -19.34 3.75 -17.26
CA GLU A 12 -20.32 4.83 -17.26
C GLU A 12 -20.15 5.79 -18.44
N TYR A 13 -18.91 6.21 -18.71
CA TYR A 13 -18.59 7.03 -19.88
C TYR A 13 -19.00 6.35 -21.20
N ILE A 14 -18.75 5.04 -21.32
CA ILE A 14 -19.13 4.27 -22.50
C ILE A 14 -20.65 4.16 -22.64
N GLU A 15 -21.39 3.91 -21.55
CA GLU A 15 -22.86 3.89 -21.60
C GLU A 15 -23.43 5.22 -22.08
N ASN A 16 -22.92 6.34 -21.56
CA ASN A 16 -23.35 7.67 -21.98
C ASN A 16 -23.08 7.90 -23.47
N LYS A 17 -21.90 7.52 -23.96
CA LYS A 17 -21.57 7.63 -25.39
C LYS A 17 -22.45 6.74 -26.27
N LEU A 18 -22.73 5.52 -25.84
CA LEU A 18 -23.63 4.62 -26.56
C LEU A 18 -25.05 5.18 -26.62
N ALA A 19 -25.55 5.79 -25.54
CA ALA A 19 -26.85 6.45 -25.53
C ALA A 19 -26.90 7.62 -26.52
N GLU A 20 -25.87 8.47 -26.54
CA GLU A 20 -25.73 9.56 -27.51
C GLU A 20 -25.74 9.05 -28.96
N TYR A 21 -24.93 8.04 -29.28
CA TYR A 21 -24.85 7.50 -30.64
C TYR A 21 -26.14 6.79 -31.06
N ASN A 22 -26.80 6.04 -30.17
CA ASN A 22 -28.08 5.41 -30.48
C ASN A 22 -29.17 6.44 -30.74
N LYS A 23 -29.18 7.55 -29.99
CA LYS A 23 -30.09 8.67 -30.26
C LYS A 23 -29.82 9.30 -31.63
N ALA A 24 -28.56 9.60 -31.93
CA ALA A 24 -28.17 10.13 -33.23
C ALA A 24 -28.51 9.18 -34.38
N LEU A 25 -28.38 7.86 -34.18
CA LEU A 25 -28.76 6.84 -35.17
C LEU A 25 -30.28 6.85 -35.46
N ALA A 26 -31.09 7.15 -34.45
CA ALA A 26 -32.55 7.23 -34.56
C ALA A 26 -33.03 8.53 -35.22
N GLU A 27 -32.32 9.64 -35.00
CA GLU A 27 -32.69 10.98 -35.51
C GLU A 27 -32.16 11.28 -36.92
N ASN A 28 -31.17 10.52 -37.39
CA ASN A 28 -30.50 10.79 -38.66
C ASN A 28 -31.14 9.97 -39.80
N ASP A 29 -31.49 10.63 -40.91
CA ASP A 29 -32.06 9.98 -42.12
C ASP A 29 -31.01 9.75 -43.22
N GLY A 30 -29.76 10.19 -43.01
CA GLY A 30 -28.65 10.05 -43.94
C GLY A 30 -27.81 8.77 -43.76
N ASP A 31 -26.57 8.80 -44.25
CA ASP A 31 -25.62 7.69 -44.11
C ASP A 31 -25.20 7.48 -42.64
N LYS A 32 -25.47 6.28 -42.11
CA LYS A 32 -25.30 5.91 -40.69
C LYS A 32 -24.01 5.14 -40.43
N GLN A 33 -23.22 4.83 -41.46
CA GLN A 33 -22.08 3.93 -41.34
C GLN A 33 -21.06 4.40 -40.28
N GLU A 34 -20.77 5.70 -40.19
CA GLU A 34 -19.84 6.23 -39.19
C GLU A 34 -20.33 6.05 -37.75
N ILE A 35 -21.64 6.27 -37.51
CA ILE A 35 -22.25 6.12 -36.18
C ILE A 35 -22.24 4.65 -35.75
N GLU A 36 -22.57 3.73 -36.67
CA GLU A 36 -22.51 2.29 -36.41
C GLU A 36 -21.09 1.81 -36.08
N GLN A 37 -20.08 2.35 -36.77
CA GLN A 37 -18.67 2.05 -36.49
C GLN A 37 -18.26 2.52 -35.07
N GLU A 38 -18.65 3.73 -34.66
CA GLU A 38 -18.36 4.22 -33.31
C GLU A 38 -19.11 3.41 -32.24
N ILE A 39 -20.37 3.01 -32.47
CA ILE A 39 -21.10 2.10 -31.57
C ILE A 39 -20.34 0.78 -31.42
N LYS A 40 -19.88 0.17 -32.52
CA LYS A 40 -19.13 -1.08 -32.50
C LYS A 40 -17.83 -0.94 -31.69
N LYS A 41 -17.09 0.15 -31.89
CA LYS A 41 -15.87 0.48 -31.15
C LYS A 41 -16.12 0.67 -29.65
N GLN A 42 -17.21 1.35 -29.27
CA GLN A 42 -17.57 1.50 -27.85
C GLN A 42 -18.00 0.17 -27.22
N LYS A 43 -18.75 -0.68 -27.93
CA LYS A 43 -19.10 -2.04 -27.46
C LYS A 43 -17.85 -2.90 -27.23
N GLN A 44 -16.88 -2.87 -28.15
CA GLN A 44 -15.60 -3.57 -27.99
C GLN A 44 -14.81 -3.07 -26.77
N ARG A 45 -14.77 -1.74 -26.55
CA ARG A 45 -14.14 -1.17 -25.35
C ARG A 45 -14.84 -1.62 -24.07
N LYS A 46 -16.18 -1.65 -24.06
CA LYS A 46 -16.99 -2.12 -22.91
C LYS A 46 -16.63 -3.57 -22.55
N GLU A 47 -16.53 -4.45 -23.54
CA GLU A 47 -16.10 -5.84 -23.33
C GLU A 47 -14.67 -5.91 -22.75
N GLY A 48 -13.75 -5.10 -23.26
CA GLY A 48 -12.40 -4.98 -22.71
C GLY A 48 -12.39 -4.61 -21.23
N TYR A 49 -13.16 -3.60 -20.84
CA TYR A 49 -13.27 -3.20 -19.43
C TYR A 49 -13.94 -4.25 -18.55
N LYS A 50 -14.94 -4.99 -19.05
CA LYS A 50 -15.54 -6.11 -18.32
C LYS A 50 -14.55 -7.25 -18.08
N LYS A 51 -13.68 -7.55 -19.06
CA LYS A 51 -12.60 -8.53 -18.88
C LYS A 51 -11.61 -8.07 -17.81
N LEU A 52 -11.22 -6.79 -17.84
CA LEU A 52 -10.36 -6.21 -16.80
C LEU A 52 -11.01 -6.25 -15.42
N GLU A 53 -12.32 -6.03 -15.33
CA GLU A 53 -13.07 -6.13 -14.08
C GLU A 53 -13.05 -7.56 -13.51
N GLN A 54 -13.28 -8.55 -14.37
CA GLN A 54 -13.21 -9.96 -14.00
C GLN A 54 -11.79 -10.32 -13.53
N GLN A 55 -10.76 -9.95 -14.29
CA GLN A 55 -9.37 -10.18 -13.92
C GLN A 55 -9.02 -9.52 -12.57
N LEU A 56 -9.52 -8.31 -12.33
CA LEU A 56 -9.33 -7.62 -11.04
C LEU A 56 -9.93 -8.42 -9.89
N LYS A 57 -11.16 -8.91 -10.03
CA LYS A 57 -11.86 -9.73 -9.02
C LYS A 57 -11.14 -11.07 -8.78
N GLU A 58 -10.77 -11.77 -9.84
CA GLU A 58 -10.06 -13.06 -9.77
C GLU A 58 -8.68 -12.93 -9.13
N SER A 59 -7.96 -11.83 -9.41
CA SER A 59 -6.63 -11.59 -8.83
C SER A 59 -6.64 -11.34 -7.32
N GLY A 60 -7.78 -10.94 -6.75
CA GLY A 60 -7.88 -10.45 -5.37
C GLY A 60 -7.08 -9.17 -5.09
N GLN A 61 -6.48 -8.55 -6.12
CA GLN A 61 -5.69 -7.32 -5.99
C GLN A 61 -6.59 -6.08 -5.99
N ARG A 62 -6.09 -4.99 -5.42
CA ARG A 62 -6.78 -3.68 -5.45
C ARG A 62 -6.73 -2.99 -6.81
N GLN A 63 -5.75 -3.36 -7.63
CA GLN A 63 -5.55 -2.84 -8.96
C GLN A 63 -4.84 -3.86 -9.84
N ILE A 64 -5.04 -3.76 -11.14
CA ILE A 64 -4.32 -4.51 -12.17
C ILE A 64 -3.60 -3.55 -13.12
N SER A 65 -2.48 -4.01 -13.65
CA SER A 65 -1.75 -3.33 -14.71
C SER A 65 -1.91 -4.10 -16.02
N THR A 66 -2.07 -3.37 -17.11
CA THR A 66 -2.20 -3.94 -18.45
C THR A 66 -0.87 -4.02 -19.19
N SER A 67 0.18 -3.37 -18.69
CA SER A 67 1.52 -3.37 -19.28
C SER A 67 2.47 -4.31 -18.55
N ASP A 68 2.46 -4.29 -17.22
CA ASP A 68 3.31 -5.13 -16.37
C ASP A 68 2.55 -5.56 -15.11
N PRO A 69 2.26 -6.87 -14.92
CA PRO A 69 1.46 -7.39 -13.80
C PRO A 69 1.96 -7.06 -12.40
N ASP A 70 3.23 -6.69 -12.21
CA ASP A 70 3.85 -6.38 -10.92
C ASP A 70 3.93 -4.86 -10.66
N SER A 71 3.77 -4.03 -11.70
CA SER A 71 3.72 -2.57 -11.56
C SER A 71 2.42 -2.08 -10.91
N ARG A 72 2.51 -1.03 -10.08
CA ARG A 72 1.37 -0.47 -9.34
C ARG A 72 1.32 1.04 -9.47
N HIS A 73 0.10 1.58 -9.51
CA HIS A 73 -0.09 3.03 -9.49
C HIS A 73 -0.03 3.41 -8.02
N GLN A 74 1.04 4.08 -7.64
CA GLN A 74 1.36 4.42 -6.26
C GLN A 74 1.57 5.93 -6.12
N ILE A 75 1.35 6.44 -4.91
CA ILE A 75 1.71 7.80 -4.55
C ILE A 75 3.20 7.80 -4.21
N THR A 76 4.00 8.55 -4.96
CA THR A 76 5.45 8.66 -4.71
C THR A 76 5.76 9.83 -3.77
N ARG A 77 5.08 10.97 -3.96
CA ARG A 77 5.24 12.15 -3.10
C ARG A 77 4.00 13.04 -3.14
N ASN A 78 3.39 13.31 -1.98
CA ASN A 78 2.19 14.13 -1.85
C ASN A 78 1.06 13.67 -2.79
N ASN A 79 0.74 14.46 -3.82
CA ASN A 79 -0.27 14.15 -4.82
C ASN A 79 0.33 13.62 -6.14
N ILE A 80 1.64 13.43 -6.20
CA ILE A 80 2.33 12.86 -7.35
C ILE A 80 2.13 11.35 -7.31
N THR A 81 1.64 10.83 -8.42
CA THR A 81 1.37 9.39 -8.56
C THR A 81 2.05 8.87 -9.81
N GLU A 82 2.68 7.71 -9.69
CA GLU A 82 3.44 7.08 -10.76
C GLU A 82 3.09 5.59 -10.84
N VAL A 83 3.32 5.00 -12.01
CA VAL A 83 3.30 3.54 -12.16
C VAL A 83 4.71 3.04 -11.88
N SER A 84 4.88 2.38 -10.75
CA SER A 84 6.18 1.99 -10.24
C SER A 84 6.13 0.62 -9.57
N TYR A 85 7.32 0.15 -9.19
CA TYR A 85 7.53 -1.01 -8.36
C TYR A 85 7.93 -0.55 -6.96
N SER A 86 7.38 -1.15 -5.91
CA SER A 86 7.93 -1.03 -4.57
C SER A 86 8.72 -2.30 -4.27
N ALA A 87 10.04 -2.17 -4.25
CA ALA A 87 10.96 -3.25 -3.92
C ALA A 87 11.49 -3.05 -2.51
N GLN A 88 11.41 -4.10 -1.70
CA GLN A 88 12.07 -4.17 -0.39
C GLN A 88 13.31 -5.00 -0.58
N THR A 89 14.47 -4.47 -0.23
CA THR A 89 15.75 -5.14 -0.43
C THR A 89 16.46 -5.34 0.91
N SER A 90 17.22 -6.42 1.01
CA SER A 90 18.12 -6.67 2.13
C SER A 90 19.52 -6.85 1.56
N VAL A 91 20.48 -6.13 2.15
CA VAL A 91 21.84 -6.02 1.64
C VAL A 91 22.79 -6.20 2.82
N ASP A 92 23.93 -6.86 2.60
CA ASP A 92 24.97 -6.93 3.63
C ASP A 92 25.72 -5.60 3.77
N ASP A 93 26.07 -5.22 4.99
CA ASP A 93 26.73 -3.93 5.29
C ASP A 93 28.20 -3.90 4.85
N LYS A 94 28.87 -5.05 4.93
CA LYS A 94 30.32 -5.17 4.72
C LYS A 94 30.72 -5.10 3.24
N ASN A 95 29.95 -5.75 2.37
CA ASN A 95 30.29 -5.92 0.95
C ASN A 95 29.22 -5.35 0.00
N ASN A 96 28.09 -4.86 0.52
CA ASN A 96 26.97 -4.34 -0.27
C ASN A 96 26.36 -5.35 -1.25
N ILE A 97 26.39 -6.63 -0.90
CA ILE A 97 25.80 -7.74 -1.63
C ILE A 97 24.31 -7.82 -1.30
N PRO A 98 23.42 -7.75 -2.31
CA PRO A 98 22.01 -8.02 -2.13
C PRO A 98 21.80 -9.49 -1.72
N ILE A 99 21.19 -9.68 -0.56
CA ILE A 99 20.86 -11.00 -0.01
C ILE A 99 19.44 -11.41 -0.44
N ASP A 100 18.54 -10.44 -0.49
CA ASP A 100 17.13 -10.69 -0.77
C ASP A 100 16.43 -9.47 -1.37
N TYR A 101 15.36 -9.71 -2.12
CA TYR A 101 14.41 -8.68 -2.50
C TYR A 101 12.99 -9.22 -2.52
N LYS A 102 12.02 -8.34 -2.28
CA LYS A 102 10.60 -8.64 -2.41
C LYS A 102 9.85 -7.47 -3.03
N MET A 103 9.12 -7.80 -4.08
CA MET A 103 8.18 -6.88 -4.71
C MET A 103 6.91 -6.80 -3.87
N THR A 104 6.46 -5.58 -3.56
CA THR A 104 5.29 -5.32 -2.75
C THR A 104 4.36 -4.32 -3.41
N ASN A 105 3.06 -4.52 -3.14
CA ASN A 105 1.97 -3.64 -3.58
C ASN A 105 1.46 -2.76 -2.43
N ALA A 106 2.15 -2.78 -1.29
CA ALA A 106 1.86 -2.04 -0.08
C ALA A 106 3.02 -1.08 0.26
N ASN A 107 2.75 -0.15 1.16
CA ASN A 107 3.77 0.74 1.69
C ASN A 107 4.70 0.02 2.69
N ASP A 108 5.84 0.66 2.95
CA ASP A 108 6.94 0.09 3.74
C ASP A 108 6.60 -0.13 5.22
N LYS A 109 5.56 0.56 5.73
CA LYS A 109 5.12 0.52 7.14
C LYS A 109 4.87 -0.88 7.69
N LYS A 110 4.64 -1.88 6.83
CA LYS A 110 4.35 -3.27 7.21
C LYS A 110 5.30 -4.29 6.56
N ALA A 111 6.48 -3.84 6.13
CA ALA A 111 7.41 -4.68 5.38
C ALA A 111 8.54 -5.26 6.24
N MET A 112 8.93 -4.57 7.33
CA MET A 112 10.13 -4.89 8.13
C MET A 112 10.13 -6.32 8.66
N GLY A 113 9.09 -6.75 9.39
CA GLY A 113 9.03 -8.05 10.04
C GLY A 113 9.08 -9.21 9.05
N ASN A 114 8.46 -9.05 7.87
CA ASN A 114 8.56 -10.03 6.80
C ASN A 114 9.97 -10.09 6.18
N MET A 115 10.62 -8.94 5.95
CA MET A 115 11.99 -8.91 5.42
C MET A 115 13.00 -9.49 6.42
N ALA A 116 12.89 -9.13 7.70
CA ALA A 116 13.73 -9.69 8.76
C ALA A 116 13.60 -11.23 8.86
N ARG A 117 12.38 -11.75 8.74
CA ARG A 117 12.13 -13.21 8.70
C ARG A 117 12.79 -13.88 7.50
N ARG A 118 12.72 -13.25 6.32
CA ARG A 118 13.37 -13.76 5.10
C ARG A 118 14.88 -13.74 5.25
N ALA A 119 15.45 -12.64 5.75
CA ALA A 119 16.89 -12.54 6.03
C ALA A 119 17.35 -13.64 7.00
N LYS A 120 16.64 -13.86 8.12
CA LYS A 120 16.93 -14.96 9.06
C LYS A 120 16.87 -16.34 8.40
N THR A 121 15.92 -16.54 7.49
CA THR A 121 15.76 -17.80 6.75
C THR A 121 16.93 -18.04 5.79
N ILE A 122 17.37 -16.99 5.07
CA ILE A 122 18.45 -17.06 4.08
C ILE A 122 19.82 -17.20 4.77
N LEU A 123 20.04 -16.45 5.85
CA LEU A 123 21.30 -16.46 6.60
C LEU A 123 21.41 -17.64 7.56
N HIS A 124 20.30 -18.34 7.82
CA HIS A 124 20.21 -19.46 8.77
C HIS A 124 20.61 -19.12 10.22
N HIS A 125 20.74 -17.84 10.55
CA HIS A 125 20.96 -17.32 11.89
C HIS A 125 20.27 -15.97 12.06
N ASN A 126 20.23 -15.47 13.29
CA ASN A 126 19.71 -14.15 13.67
C ASN A 126 20.78 -13.25 14.30
N ASN A 127 22.04 -13.71 14.32
CA ASN A 127 23.19 -12.92 14.80
C ASN A 127 23.58 -11.82 13.79
N PHE A 128 22.73 -10.81 13.66
CA PHE A 128 22.97 -9.60 12.86
C PHE A 128 22.14 -8.44 13.41
N THR A 129 22.53 -7.23 13.03
CA THR A 129 21.75 -6.02 13.30
C THR A 129 21.05 -5.59 12.02
N ALA A 130 19.73 -5.46 12.05
CA ALA A 130 18.95 -4.95 10.94
C ALA A 130 18.76 -3.43 11.08
N LEU A 131 19.11 -2.68 10.04
CA LEU A 131 18.99 -1.22 10.02
C LEU A 131 17.85 -0.80 9.08
N TYR A 132 16.92 0.00 9.58
CA TYR A 132 15.77 0.51 8.82
C TYR A 132 15.58 2.02 9.02
N ASP A 133 14.94 2.66 8.05
CA ASP A 133 14.59 4.08 8.13
C ASP A 133 13.32 4.33 8.97
N LYS A 134 12.96 5.61 9.12
CA LYS A 134 11.79 6.05 9.90
C LYS A 134 10.43 5.55 9.38
N GLY A 135 10.36 5.13 8.12
CA GLY A 135 9.16 4.58 7.50
C GLY A 135 8.77 3.21 8.06
N TYR A 136 9.72 2.51 8.69
CA TYR A 136 9.52 1.18 9.30
C TYR A 136 9.25 1.24 10.81
N HIS A 137 9.12 2.44 11.40
CA HIS A 137 8.85 2.63 12.83
C HIS A 137 7.38 2.36 13.18
N THR A 138 6.95 1.10 13.03
CA THR A 138 5.60 0.62 13.37
C THR A 138 5.71 -0.40 14.50
N GLY A 139 4.96 -0.22 15.59
CA GLY A 139 5.10 -1.01 16.81
C GLY A 139 4.87 -2.51 16.58
N ARG A 140 3.86 -2.85 15.76
CA ARG A 140 3.60 -4.24 15.38
C ARG A 140 4.78 -4.89 14.64
N GLU A 141 5.46 -4.16 13.76
CA GLU A 141 6.60 -4.70 13.04
C GLU A 141 7.82 -4.85 13.95
N LEU A 142 8.06 -3.87 14.84
CA LEU A 142 9.10 -3.96 15.86
C LEU A 142 8.91 -5.20 16.75
N ALA A 143 7.69 -5.43 17.22
CA ALA A 143 7.36 -6.62 18.01
C ALA A 143 7.61 -7.94 17.26
N ILE A 144 7.35 -7.98 15.94
CA ILE A 144 7.67 -9.17 15.13
C ILE A 144 9.18 -9.41 15.08
N VAL A 145 9.99 -8.37 14.89
CA VAL A 145 11.44 -8.54 14.78
C VAL A 145 12.08 -8.86 16.13
N ASP A 146 11.55 -8.29 17.21
CA ASP A 146 11.92 -8.65 18.58
C ASP A 146 11.65 -10.14 18.87
N GLN A 147 10.46 -10.65 18.52
CA GLN A 147 10.13 -12.08 18.60
C GLN A 147 11.05 -12.97 17.76
N LEU A 148 11.66 -12.44 16.70
CA LEU A 148 12.64 -13.16 15.89
C LEU A 148 14.04 -13.19 16.53
N ASN A 149 14.23 -12.49 17.66
CA ASN A 149 15.50 -12.26 18.35
C ASN A 149 16.53 -11.65 17.39
N ILE A 150 16.15 -10.62 16.64
CA ILE A 150 17.02 -9.90 15.72
C ILE A 150 17.22 -8.49 16.27
N ASN A 151 18.48 -8.10 16.50
CA ASN A 151 18.78 -6.74 16.91
C ASN A 151 18.39 -5.76 15.80
N THR A 152 17.62 -4.72 16.12
CA THR A 152 17.05 -3.83 15.10
C THR A 152 17.20 -2.38 15.49
N LEU A 153 17.68 -1.58 14.55
CA LEU A 153 17.80 -0.13 14.68
C LEU A 153 16.86 0.51 13.67
N VAL A 154 15.90 1.29 14.17
CA VAL A 154 14.94 2.04 13.35
C VAL A 154 15.01 3.51 13.73
N ALA A 155 15.15 4.39 12.75
CA ALA A 155 15.11 5.82 13.02
C ALA A 155 13.74 6.23 13.58
N ILE A 156 13.72 7.01 14.66
CA ILE A 156 12.48 7.51 15.24
C ILE A 156 11.95 8.64 14.33
N PRO A 157 10.71 8.56 13.83
CA PRO A 157 10.14 9.64 13.02
C PRO A 157 10.00 10.91 13.88
N PRO A 158 10.21 12.10 13.31
CA PRO A 158 9.92 13.33 14.03
C PRO A 158 8.43 13.38 14.41
N PHE A 159 8.11 13.91 15.59
CA PHE A 159 6.73 14.18 15.98
C PHE A 159 6.06 15.01 14.87
N SER A 160 5.10 14.39 14.19
CA SER A 160 4.27 15.09 13.22
C SER A 160 3.06 15.66 13.96
N GLY A 161 2.51 16.79 13.51
CA GLY A 161 1.35 17.42 14.15
C GLY A 161 0.13 16.48 14.35
N ALA A 162 0.04 15.39 13.58
CA ALA A 162 -0.99 14.35 13.68
C ALA A 162 -0.67 13.23 14.69
N SER A 163 0.52 13.26 15.31
CA SER A 163 1.00 12.32 16.32
C SER A 163 0.88 12.86 17.74
N HIS A 164 0.49 14.13 17.88
CA HIS A 164 0.15 14.72 19.16
C HIS A 164 -1.20 14.20 19.66
N ALA A 165 -1.31 14.05 20.96
CA ALA A 165 -2.59 13.92 21.62
C ALA A 165 -3.43 15.21 21.42
N PRO A 166 -4.76 15.15 21.55
CA PRO A 166 -5.61 16.34 21.53
C PRO A 166 -5.17 17.42 22.54
N ASP A 167 -4.56 16.99 23.65
CA ASP A 167 -3.86 17.83 24.63
C ASP A 167 -2.38 17.42 24.65
N LEU A 168 -1.49 18.37 24.34
CA LEU A 168 -0.03 18.16 24.24
C LEU A 168 0.58 17.65 25.55
N ASN A 169 -0.02 17.95 26.70
CA ASN A 169 0.45 17.42 27.98
C ASN A 169 0.33 15.88 28.05
N TYR A 170 -0.48 15.27 27.19
CA TYR A 170 -0.68 13.82 27.08
C TYR A 170 -0.03 13.23 25.83
N ASP A 171 0.98 13.90 25.28
CA ASP A 171 1.86 13.25 24.30
C ASP A 171 2.59 12.07 24.93
N VAL A 172 2.88 11.04 24.12
CA VAL A 172 3.51 9.77 24.55
C VAL A 172 4.83 9.98 25.30
N GLU A 173 5.56 11.05 25.00
CA GLU A 173 6.82 11.40 25.68
C GLU A 173 6.65 11.75 27.17
N HIS A 174 5.44 12.14 27.58
CA HIS A 174 5.13 12.47 28.97
C HIS A 174 4.63 11.26 29.77
N PHE A 175 4.65 10.05 29.19
CA PHE A 175 4.26 8.82 29.87
C PHE A 175 5.50 8.03 30.27
N ASP A 176 5.57 7.67 31.55
CA ASP A 176 6.67 6.87 32.08
C ASP A 176 6.37 5.38 31.94
N TYR A 177 7.22 4.64 31.23
CA TYR A 177 7.10 3.19 31.08
C TYR A 177 7.78 2.46 32.25
N ASN A 178 7.06 1.54 32.89
CA ASN A 178 7.60 0.60 33.86
C ASN A 178 7.75 -0.79 33.22
N PRO A 179 8.98 -1.29 33.00
CA PRO A 179 9.23 -2.58 32.38
C PRO A 179 8.94 -3.77 33.30
N GLU A 180 8.91 -3.60 34.63
CA GLU A 180 8.66 -4.72 35.56
C GLU A 180 7.19 -5.15 35.56
N THR A 181 6.28 -4.18 35.44
CA THR A 181 4.83 -4.40 35.46
C THR A 181 4.18 -4.30 34.09
N ASP A 182 4.96 -3.96 33.05
CA ASP A 182 4.48 -3.66 31.69
C ASP A 182 3.34 -2.63 31.67
N THR A 183 3.57 -1.49 32.32
CA THR A 183 2.57 -0.42 32.49
C THR A 183 3.13 0.95 32.15
N TYR A 184 2.25 1.86 31.74
CA TYR A 184 2.57 3.28 31.61
C TYR A 184 1.93 4.09 32.73
N THR A 185 2.66 5.07 33.26
CA THR A 185 2.09 6.09 34.16
C THR A 185 1.79 7.34 33.36
N CYS A 186 0.53 7.78 33.38
CA CYS A 186 0.14 9.01 32.69
C CYS A 186 0.58 10.27 33.49
N PRO A 187 0.57 11.46 32.88
CA PRO A 187 0.94 12.72 33.55
C PRO A 187 0.15 13.04 34.84
N GLN A 188 -1.03 12.45 35.02
CA GLN A 188 -1.85 12.59 36.25
C GLN A 188 -1.52 11.55 37.34
N GLY A 189 -0.53 10.67 37.09
CA GLY A 189 -0.12 9.63 38.03
C GLY A 189 -0.98 8.36 38.00
N HIS A 190 -1.87 8.20 37.02
CA HIS A 190 -2.65 6.97 36.86
C HIS A 190 -1.87 5.91 36.07
N THR A 191 -1.92 4.67 36.55
CA THR A 191 -1.34 3.50 35.87
C THR A 191 -2.27 2.99 34.77
N LEU A 192 -1.70 2.80 33.58
CA LEU A 192 -2.38 2.32 32.38
C LEU A 192 -1.80 0.97 31.98
N HIS A 193 -2.69 0.06 31.57
CA HIS A 193 -2.34 -1.25 31.06
C HIS A 193 -2.58 -1.32 29.55
N THR A 194 -1.72 -2.05 28.85
CA THR A 194 -1.92 -2.32 27.43
C THR A 194 -3.19 -3.13 27.20
N THR A 195 -3.89 -2.85 26.09
CA THR A 195 -4.99 -3.69 25.61
C THR A 195 -4.50 -4.90 24.81
N GLY A 196 -3.18 -5.05 24.65
CA GLY A 196 -2.54 -6.08 23.83
C GLY A 196 -2.52 -5.75 22.33
N TYR A 197 -3.02 -4.57 21.92
CA TYR A 197 -3.00 -4.12 20.53
C TYR A 197 -1.82 -3.18 20.28
N TRP A 198 -0.96 -3.57 19.33
CA TRP A 198 0.19 -2.78 18.87
C TRP A 198 -0.17 -2.06 17.57
N HIS A 199 0.00 -0.74 17.56
CA HIS A 199 -0.31 0.13 16.41
C HIS A 199 0.87 0.29 15.44
#